data_AF-A0A2V6UQT9-F1
#
_entry.id   AF-A0A2V6UQT9-F1
#
_cell.length_a   1.000
_cell.length_b   1.000
_cell.length_c   1.000
_cell.angle_alpha   90.00
_cell.angle_beta   90.00
_cell.angle_gamma   90.00
#
_symmetry.space_group_name_H-M   'P 1'
#
loop_
_entity.id
_entity.type
_entity.pdbx_description
1 polymer ?
#
loop_
_entity_poly.entity_id
_entity_poly.type
_entity_poly.pdbx_seq_one_letter_code
_entity_poly.pdbx_strand_id
1 'polypeptide(L)' 'DITRRRECGLVVPPANPKELAEGILKLYYDRELAARLGANARTAALEFDRPRQVAAYAELLKQLTERSR' A
#
# COMPACT_ATOMS: atom_id res chain seq x y z
N ASP A 1 2.85 2.73 -6.86
CA ASP A 1 3.67 1.51 -6.79
C ASP A 1 4.06 1.24 -5.33
N ILE A 2 3.12 0.78 -4.51
CA ILE A 2 3.35 0.50 -3.07
C ILE A 2 3.85 -0.93 -2.90
N THR A 3 3.21 -1.88 -3.62
CA THR A 3 3.48 -3.31 -3.54
C THR A 3 4.95 -3.67 -3.77
N ARG A 4 5.59 -3.10 -4.81
CA ARG A 4 7.01 -3.37 -5.09
C ARG A 4 7.93 -2.69 -4.10
N ARG A 5 7.71 -1.39 -3.83
CA ARG A 5 8.58 -0.59 -2.95
C ARG A 5 8.56 -1.06 -1.49
N ARG A 6 7.43 -1.56 -1.03
CA ARG A 6 7.23 -2.03 0.34
C ARG A 6 7.30 -3.54 0.46
N GLU A 7 7.51 -4.25 -0.65
CA GLU A 7 7.52 -5.71 -0.69
C GLU A 7 6.35 -6.30 0.09
N CYS A 8 5.14 -5.79 -0.18
CA CYS A 8 3.96 -6.04 0.64
C CYS A 8 2.88 -6.84 -0.11
N GLY A 9 3.28 -7.53 -1.16
CA GLY A 9 2.41 -8.38 -1.98
C GLY A 9 3.13 -8.90 -3.21
N LEU A 10 2.42 -9.68 -4.02
CA LEU A 10 2.89 -10.15 -5.32
C LEU A 10 2.22 -9.30 -6.42
N VAL A 11 2.99 -8.95 -7.45
CA VAL A 11 2.45 -8.26 -8.63
C VAL A 11 2.42 -9.25 -9.79
N VAL A 12 1.25 -9.38 -10.40
CA VAL A 12 1.03 -10.19 -11.60
C VAL A 12 0.57 -9.28 -12.75
N PRO A 13 0.78 -9.68 -14.01
CA PRO A 13 0.25 -8.96 -15.16
C PRO A 13 -1.29 -8.84 -15.09
N PRO A 14 -1.85 -7.71 -15.53
CA PRO A 14 -3.30 -7.57 -15.64
C PRO A 14 -3.85 -8.59 -16.64
N ALA A 15 -5.07 -9.07 -16.40
CA ALA A 15 -5.77 -10.04 -17.26
C ALA A 15 -5.02 -11.37 -17.51
N ASN A 16 -4.08 -11.75 -16.63
CA ASN A 16 -3.43 -13.06 -16.67
C ASN A 16 -3.95 -13.96 -15.53
N PRO A 17 -5.00 -14.77 -15.77
CA PRO A 17 -5.60 -15.62 -14.73
C PRO A 17 -4.65 -16.73 -14.26
N LYS A 18 -3.74 -17.21 -15.12
CA LYS A 18 -2.79 -18.26 -14.77
C LYS A 18 -1.79 -17.75 -13.73
N GLU A 19 -1.14 -16.62 -13.98
CA GLU A 19 -0.17 -16.05 -13.03
C GLU A 19 -0.85 -15.59 -11.74
N LEU A 20 -2.10 -15.12 -11.80
CA LEU A 20 -2.88 -14.84 -10.60
C LEU A 20 -3.09 -16.10 -9.75
N ALA A 21 -3.50 -17.21 -10.37
CA ALA A 21 -3.69 -18.48 -9.66
C ALA A 21 -2.38 -18.98 -9.04
N GLU A 22 -1.28 -18.90 -9.78
CA GLU A 22 0.07 -19.25 -9.29
C GLU A 22 0.48 -18.37 -8.10
N GLY A 23 0.22 -17.06 -8.15
CA GLY A 23 0.47 -16.14 -7.05
C GLY A 23 -0.34 -16.45 -5.78
N ILE A 24 -1.62 -16.80 -5.94
CA ILE A 24 -2.48 -17.22 -4.83
C ILE A 24 -1.97 -18.52 -4.21
N LEU A 25 -1.67 -19.53 -5.03
CA LEU A 25 -1.15 -20.82 -4.56
C LEU A 25 0.20 -20.66 -3.86
N LYS A 26 1.09 -19.79 -4.38
CA LYS A 26 2.36 -19.46 -3.75
C LYS A 26 2.17 -18.97 -2.32
N LEU A 27 1.27 -18.02 -2.08
CA LEU A 27 0.98 -17.51 -0.73
C LEU A 27 0.27 -18.55 0.16
N TYR A 28 -0.51 -19.45 -0.43
CA TYR A 28 -1.18 -20.51 0.31
C TYR A 28 -0.20 -21.55 0.84
N TYR A 29 0.76 -21.97 0.01
CA TYR A 29 1.75 -23.00 0.38
C TYR A 29 2.95 -22.43 1.15
N ASP A 30 3.39 -21.20 0.86
CA ASP A 30 4.49 -20.53 1.55
C ASP A 30 3.95 -19.55 2.61
N ARG A 31 3.72 -20.09 3.82
CA ARG A 31 3.15 -19.31 4.93
C ARG A 31 4.11 -18.27 5.50
N GLU A 32 5.41 -18.52 5.42
CA GLU A 32 6.43 -17.57 5.86
C GLU A 32 6.43 -16.34 4.96
N LEU A 33 6.42 -16.55 3.64
CA LEU A 33 6.26 -15.47 2.67
C LEU A 33 4.97 -14.68 2.91
N ALA A 34 3.85 -15.37 3.10
CA ALA A 34 2.57 -14.71 3.35
C ALA A 34 2.61 -13.84 4.62
N ALA A 35 3.20 -14.34 5.70
CA ALA A 35 3.36 -13.60 6.95
C ALA A 35 4.23 -12.36 6.77
N ARG A 36 5.38 -12.50 6.09
CA ARG A 36 6.32 -11.41 5.81
C ARG A 36 5.68 -10.31 4.97
N LEU A 37 5.06 -10.65 3.84
CA LEU A 37 4.39 -9.68 2.98
C LEU A 37 3.24 -8.98 3.73
N GLY A 38 2.49 -9.71 4.54
CA GLY A 38 1.42 -9.15 5.37
C GLY A 38 1.92 -8.18 6.44
N ALA A 39 3.06 -8.48 7.09
CA ALA A 39 3.67 -7.57 8.06
C ALA A 39 4.09 -6.26 7.37
N ASN A 40 4.76 -6.37 6.23
CA ASN A 40 5.14 -5.23 5.41
C ASN A 40 3.91 -4.39 4.98
N ALA A 41 2.81 -5.04 4.61
CA ALA A 41 1.57 -4.36 4.23
C ALA A 41 0.98 -3.54 5.38
N ARG A 42 0.97 -4.09 6.60
CA ARG A 42 0.50 -3.37 7.79
C ARG A 42 1.35 -2.15 8.11
N THR A 43 2.68 -2.26 7.98
CA THR A 43 3.59 -1.12 8.14
C THR A 43 3.36 -0.07 7.06
N ALA A 44 3.25 -0.48 5.78
CA ALA A 44 3.00 0.42 4.66
C ALA A 44 1.66 1.16 4.77
N ALA A 45 0.64 0.52 5.35
CA ALA A 45 -0.68 1.13 5.53
C ALA A 45 -0.65 2.38 6.42
N LEU A 46 0.33 2.51 7.32
CA LEU A 46 0.48 3.68 8.19
C LEU A 46 0.75 4.98 7.41
N GLU A 47 1.31 4.89 6.20
CA GLU A 47 1.49 6.07 5.32
C GLU A 47 0.16 6.64 4.83
N PHE A 48 -0.89 5.82 4.84
CA PHE A 48 -2.23 6.16 4.36
C PHE A 48 -3.22 6.36 5.51
N ASP A 49 -2.72 6.55 6.73
CA ASP A 49 -3.57 6.77 7.89
C ASP A 49 -4.36 8.09 7.80
N ARG A 50 -5.61 8.08 8.29
CA ARG A 50 -6.56 9.19 8.14
C ARG A 50 -6.08 10.46 8.84
N PRO A 51 -5.68 10.46 10.13
CA PRO A 51 -5.08 11.60 10.81
C PRO A 51 -3.97 12.29 10.01
N ARG A 52 -3.05 11.51 9.43
CA ARG A 52 -1.95 12.03 8.61
C ARG A 52 -2.47 12.77 7.39
N GLN A 53 -3.45 12.20 6.69
CA GLN A 53 -4.05 12.83 5.53
C GLN A 53 -4.80 14.12 5.90
N VAL A 54 -5.63 14.09 6.96
CA VAL A 54 -6.40 15.25 7.42
C VAL A 54 -5.47 16.41 7.81
N ALA A 55 -4.38 16.12 8.53
CA ALA A 55 -3.39 17.13 8.90
C ALA A 55 -2.74 17.78 7.67
N ALA A 56 -2.38 16.99 6.66
CA ALA A 56 -1.79 17.50 5.42
C ALA A 56 -2.76 18.41 4.65
N TYR A 57 -4.04 18.04 4.57
CA TYR A 57 -5.06 18.88 3.95
C TYR A 57 -5.32 20.17 4.75
N ALA A 58 -5.42 20.08 6.07
CA ALA A 58 -5.62 21.26 6.92
C ALA A 58 -4.48 22.28 6.76
N GLU A 59 -3.24 21.79 6.68
CA GLU A 59 -2.06 22.62 6.46
C GLU A 59 -2.07 23.29 5.08
N LEU A 60 -2.39 22.54 4.03
CA LEU A 60 -2.53 23.08 2.68
C LEU A 60 -3.58 24.20 2.61
N LEU A 61 -4.74 23.98 3.24
CA LEU A 61 -5.82 24.97 3.26
C LEU A 61 -5.39 26.25 3.98
N LYS A 62 -4.72 26.15 5.13
CA LYS A 62 -4.16 27.32 5.84
C LYS A 62 -3.23 28.12 4.94
N GLN A 63 -2.25 27.46 4.32
CA GLN A 63 -1.28 28.11 3.43
C GLN A 63 -1.95 28.85 2.26
N LEU A 64 -3.01 28.28 1.68
CA LEU A 64 -3.75 28.92 0.60
C LEU A 64 -4.53 30.15 1.07
N THR A 65 -5.13 30.10 2.27
CA THR A 65 -5.85 31.24 2.85
C THR A 65 -4.92 32.38 3.26
N GLU A 66 -3.71 32.06 3.71
CA GLU A 66 -2.71 33.05 4.11
C GLU A 66 -2.06 33.74 2.90
N ARG A 67 -1.83 33.01 1.80
CA ARG A 67 -1.31 33.58 0.53
C ARG A 67 -2.32 34.41 -0.25
N SER A 68 -3.60 34.30 0.06
CA SER A 68 -4.68 35.04 -0.61
C SER A 68 -5.01 36.36 0.09
N ARG A 69 -4.31 36.69 1.18
CA ARG A 69 -4.29 38.03 1.81
C ARG A 69 -3.11 38.83 1.28
#